data_AF-A0A3D4H7Z1-F1
#
_entry.id   AF-A0A3D4H7Z1-F1
#
_cell.length_a   1.000
_cell.length_b   1.000
_cell.length_c   1.000
_cell.angle_alpha   90.00
_cell.angle_beta   90.00
_cell.angle_gamma   90.00
#
_symmetry.space_group_name_H-M   'P 1'
#
loop_
_entity.id
_entity.type
_entity.pdbx_description
1 polymer ?
#
loop_
_entity_poly.entity_id
_entity_poly.type
_entity_poly.pdbx_seq_one_letter_code
_entity_poly.pdbx_strand_id
1 'polypeptide(L)'
;PVRVAAVSERKVDSSLGISIPGGRLIVFGTSNFLTNNRISASGNLFLALNSVNYAIDRVAQLNIPPRPIRKVKLDLSMEQLLLSRYLIWLGPPALVGLLGILMYLARRQ
;
A
#
# COMPACT_ATOMS: atom_id res chain seq x y z
N PRO A 1 7.90 0.65 -11.58
CA PRO A 1 6.66 -0.15 -11.58
C PRO A 1 6.71 -1.11 -12.78
N VAL A 2 6.22 -2.34 -12.62
CA VAL A 2 6.10 -3.28 -13.75
C VAL A 2 4.94 -2.80 -14.63
N ARG A 3 5.22 -2.47 -15.90
CA ARG A 3 4.18 -1.96 -16.82
C ARG A 3 3.50 -3.08 -17.60
N VAL A 4 4.24 -4.14 -17.91
CA VAL A 4 3.78 -5.29 -18.70
C VAL A 4 4.39 -6.56 -18.10
N ALA A 5 3.57 -7.58 -17.94
CA ALA A 5 3.97 -8.94 -17.56
C ALA A 5 3.09 -9.94 -18.30
N ALA A 6 3.64 -11.10 -18.64
CA ALA A 6 2.92 -12.19 -19.29
C ALA A 6 3.28 -13.53 -18.62
N VAL A 7 2.29 -14.42 -18.55
CA VAL A 7 2.42 -15.76 -17.98
C VAL A 7 1.82 -16.76 -18.97
N SER A 8 2.52 -17.87 -19.22
CA SER A 8 2.05 -18.96 -20.08
C SER A 8 2.28 -20.29 -19.39
N GLU A 9 1.31 -21.18 -19.47
CA GLU A 9 1.38 -22.55 -18.95
C GLU A 9 1.07 -23.52 -20.09
N ARG A 10 1.89 -24.55 -20.26
CA ARG A 10 1.58 -25.66 -21.16
C ARG A 10 0.82 -26.72 -20.38
N LYS A 11 -0.38 -27.07 -20.84
CA LYS A 11 -1.13 -28.25 -20.36
C LYS A 11 -1.24 -29.24 -21.50
N VAL A 12 -0.92 -30.50 -21.24
CA VAL A 12 -1.08 -31.60 -22.19
C VAL A 12 -2.15 -32.51 -21.63
N ASP A 13 -3.35 -32.42 -22.20
CA ASP A 13 -4.46 -33.32 -21.88
C ASP A 13 -4.51 -34.41 -22.94
N SER A 14 -4.33 -35.65 -22.51
CA SER A 14 -4.49 -36.84 -23.35
C SER A 14 -5.96 -37.27 -23.35
N SER A 15 -6.46 -37.77 -24.49
CA SER A 15 -7.81 -38.35 -24.61
C SER A 15 -8.05 -39.55 -23.67
N LEU A 16 -6.99 -40.04 -23.02
CA LEU A 16 -6.99 -41.08 -22.00
C LEU A 16 -7.21 -40.56 -20.56
N GLY A 17 -7.52 -39.26 -20.37
CA GLY A 17 -7.73 -38.67 -19.05
C GLY A 17 -6.46 -38.42 -18.25
N ILE A 18 -5.29 -38.47 -18.90
CA ILE A 18 -3.99 -38.23 -18.28
C ILE A 18 -3.64 -36.76 -18.52
N SER A 19 -3.58 -35.97 -17.44
CA SER A 19 -3.11 -34.58 -17.47
C SER A 19 -1.66 -34.54 -17.01
N ILE A 20 -0.76 -34.19 -17.93
CA ILE A 20 0.67 -34.07 -17.64
C ILE A 20 0.97 -32.58 -17.39
N PRO A 21 1.47 -32.21 -16.21
CA PRO A 21 1.86 -30.83 -15.94
C PRO A 21 3.00 -30.44 -16.89
N GLY A 22 2.76 -29.44 -17.73
CA GLY A 22 3.77 -28.90 -18.61
C GLY A 22 4.55 -27.75 -17.96
N GLY A 23 5.49 -27.19 -18.72
CA GLY A 23 6.29 -26.05 -18.28
C GLY A 23 5.47 -24.76 -18.17
N ARG A 24 5.91 -23.88 -17.26
CA ARG A 24 5.39 -22.52 -17.08
C ARG A 24 6.46 -21.50 -17.47
N LEU A 25 6.05 -20.43 -18.14
CA LEU A 25 6.90 -19.31 -18.54
C LEU A 25 6.32 -18.01 -17.98
N ILE A 26 7.17 -17.21 -17.35
CA ILE A 26 6.80 -15.91 -16.77
C ILE A 26 7.76 -14.87 -17.33
N VAL A 27 7.22 -13.79 -17.92
CA VAL A 27 8.00 -12.73 -18.55
C VAL A 27 7.61 -11.39 -17.95
N PHE A 28 8.62 -10.62 -17.52
CA PHE A 28 8.45 -9.26 -17.04
C PHE A 28 9.13 -8.28 -18.01
N GLY A 29 8.43 -7.20 -18.39
CA GLY A 29 8.97 -6.17 -19.29
C GLY A 29 9.99 -5.22 -18.63
N THR A 30 10.43 -5.48 -17.40
CA THR A 30 11.40 -4.64 -16.69
C THR A 30 12.13 -5.43 -15.61
N SER A 31 13.42 -5.17 -15.43
CA SER A 31 14.23 -5.71 -14.32
C SER A 31 14.28 -4.80 -13.09
N ASN A 32 13.86 -3.53 -13.23
CA ASN A 32 13.98 -2.50 -12.19
C ASN A 32 13.19 -2.81 -10.90
N PHE A 33 12.27 -3.78 -10.93
CA PHE A 33 11.54 -4.20 -9.73
C PHE A 33 12.37 -5.12 -8.82
N LEU A 34 13.41 -5.78 -9.36
CA LEU A 34 14.31 -6.69 -8.63
C LEU A 34 15.60 -6.03 -8.15
N THR A 35 15.81 -4.74 -8.40
CA THR A 35 17.00 -4.02 -7.94
C THR A 35 17.03 -3.92 -6.42
N ASN A 36 18.23 -3.97 -5.81
CA ASN A 36 18.44 -3.87 -4.34
C ASN A 36 17.69 -2.70 -3.69
N ASN A 37 17.65 -1.54 -4.35
CA ASN A 37 16.97 -0.36 -3.83
C ASN A 37 15.43 -0.45 -3.90
N ARG A 38 14.88 -1.36 -4.72
CA ARG A 38 13.44 -1.45 -5.00
C ARG A 38 12.81 -2.77 -4.62
N ILE A 39 13.60 -3.80 -4.29
CA ILE A 39 13.09 -5.14 -3.97
C ILE A 39 12.17 -5.13 -2.74
N SER A 40 12.51 -4.35 -1.71
CA SER A 40 11.71 -4.21 -0.48
C SER A 40 10.56 -3.22 -0.62
N ALA A 41 10.49 -2.48 -1.73
CA ALA A 41 9.47 -1.46 -1.96
C ALA A 41 8.23 -2.05 -2.66
N SER A 42 7.05 -1.56 -2.27
CA SER A 42 5.77 -1.79 -2.99
C SER A 42 5.40 -3.27 -3.23
N GLY A 43 5.96 -4.21 -2.46
CA GLY A 43 5.69 -5.64 -2.60
C GLY A 43 6.40 -6.32 -3.78
N ASN A 44 7.45 -5.72 -4.34
CA ASN A 44 8.21 -6.31 -5.45
C ASN A 44 8.82 -7.68 -5.10
N LEU A 45 9.33 -7.84 -3.87
CA LEU A 45 9.81 -9.12 -3.35
C LEU A 45 8.70 -10.19 -3.35
N PHE A 46 7.50 -9.83 -2.92
CA PHE A 46 6.38 -10.77 -2.92
C PHE A 46 5.97 -11.16 -4.34
N LEU A 47 5.97 -10.23 -5.29
CA LEU A 47 5.71 -10.55 -6.70
C LEU A 47 6.74 -11.54 -7.26
N ALA A 48 8.02 -11.34 -6.96
CA ALA A 48 9.10 -12.24 -7.37
C ALA A 48 8.95 -13.64 -6.76
N LEU A 49 8.75 -13.72 -5.44
CA LEU A 49 8.56 -15.00 -4.74
C LEU A 49 7.32 -15.76 -5.21
N ASN A 50 6.21 -15.06 -5.43
CA ASN A 50 4.98 -15.67 -5.96
C ASN A 50 5.17 -16.18 -7.39
N SER A 51 5.97 -15.49 -8.21
CA SER A 51 6.32 -15.95 -9.56
C SER A 51 7.14 -17.24 -9.53
N VAL A 52 8.10 -17.33 -8.60
CA VAL A 52 8.89 -18.55 -8.39
C VAL A 52 8.00 -19.69 -7.87
N ASN A 53 7.15 -19.43 -6.88
CA ASN A 53 6.20 -20.43 -6.36
C ASN A 53 5.26 -20.93 -7.46
N TYR A 54 4.77 -20.03 -8.31
CA TYR A 54 3.94 -20.41 -9.46
C TYR A 54 4.71 -21.25 -10.48
N ALA A 55 5.98 -20.94 -10.76
CA ALA A 55 6.82 -21.70 -11.68
C ALA A 55 7.10 -23.14 -11.20
N ILE A 56 7.14 -23.38 -9.88
CA ILE A 56 7.40 -24.69 -9.27
C ILE A 56 6.09 -25.41 -8.86
N ASP A 57 4.96 -24.96 -9.38
CA ASP A 57 3.63 -25.51 -9.11
C ASP A 57 3.20 -25.50 -7.63
N ARG A 58 3.76 -24.58 -6.84
CA ARG A 58 3.37 -24.34 -5.44
C ARG A 58 2.23 -23.33 -5.36
N VAL A 59 1.13 -23.62 -6.05
CA VAL A 59 -0.05 -22.73 -6.15
C VAL A 59 -0.67 -22.46 -4.77
N ALA A 60 -0.62 -23.42 -3.84
CA ALA A 60 -1.08 -23.25 -2.47
C ALA A 60 -0.28 -22.20 -1.65
N GLN A 61 0.88 -21.77 -2.14
CA GLN A 61 1.74 -20.76 -1.49
C GLN A 61 1.64 -19.38 -2.17
N LEU A 62 0.69 -19.19 -3.10
CA LEU A 62 0.37 -17.89 -3.66
C LEU A 62 -0.35 -17.06 -2.61
N ASN A 63 0.40 -16.27 -1.85
CA ASN A 63 -0.14 -15.43 -0.79
C ASN A 63 0.31 -13.97 -0.99
N ILE A 64 -0.64 -13.06 -0.86
CA ILE A 64 -0.40 -11.61 -0.79
C ILE A 64 -0.55 -11.25 0.68
N PRO A 65 0.55 -10.99 1.41
CA PRO A 65 0.44 -10.63 2.82
C PRO A 65 -0.41 -9.37 2.97
N PRO A 66 -1.22 -9.28 4.03
CA PRO A 66 -2.01 -8.09 4.30
C PRO A 66 -1.07 -6.89 4.38
N ARG A 67 -1.42 -5.81 3.68
CA ARG A 67 -0.62 -4.57 3.72
C ARG A 67 -0.50 -4.16 5.20
N PRO A 68 0.72 -4.03 5.75
CA PRO A 68 0.87 -3.62 7.13
C PRO A 68 0.24 -2.24 7.25
N ILE A 69 -0.84 -2.15 8.02
CA ILE A 69 -1.48 -0.88 8.33
C ILE A 69 -0.42 -0.08 9.08
N ARG A 70 0.15 0.95 8.44
CA ARG A 70 0.92 1.96 9.15
C ARG A 70 -0.05 2.67 10.07
N LYS A 71 -0.24 2.11 11.26
CA LYS A 71 -0.83 2.82 12.38
C LYS A 71 0.19 3.90 12.70
N VAL A 72 -0.02 5.10 12.17
CA VAL A 72 0.68 6.29 12.63
C VAL A 72 0.20 6.48 14.06
N LYS A 73 0.87 5.83 14.99
CA LYS A 73 0.68 6.07 16.41
C LYS A 73 1.32 7.43 16.65
N LEU A 74 0.48 8.44 16.78
CA LEU A 74 0.90 9.69 17.39
C LEU A 74 1.20 9.35 18.85
N ASP A 75 2.48 9.19 19.17
CA ASP A 75 2.96 9.04 20.54
C ASP A 75 2.80 10.39 21.25
N LEU A 76 1.55 10.76 21.54
CA LEU A 76 1.23 11.97 22.28
C LEU A 76 1.14 11.60 23.76
N SER A 77 1.85 12.36 24.60
CA SER A 77 1.58 12.37 26.03
C SER A 77 0.13 12.81 26.27
N MET A 78 -0.52 12.35 27.34
CA MET A 78 -1.92 12.70 27.63
C MET A 78 -2.15 14.21 27.68
N GLU A 79 -1.16 14.99 28.13
CA GLU A 79 -1.20 16.45 28.12
C GLU A 79 -1.27 17.03 26.70
N GLN A 80 -0.50 16.48 25.75
CA GLN A 80 -0.50 16.92 24.36
C GLN A 80 -1.81 16.57 23.65
N LEU A 81 -2.45 15.47 24.03
CA LEU A 81 -3.76 15.07 23.52
C LEU A 81 -4.84 16.05 23.98
N LEU A 82 -4.83 16.42 25.27
CA LEU A 82 -5.78 17.39 25.82
C LEU A 82 -5.59 18.77 25.19
N LEU A 83 -4.34 19.25 25.07
CA LEU A 83 -4.03 20.52 24.42
C LEU A 83 -4.53 20.52 22.96
N SER A 84 -4.20 19.48 22.20
CA SER A 84 -4.63 19.35 20.80
C SER A 84 -6.16 19.35 20.67
N ARG A 85 -6.85 18.66 21.58
CA ARG A 85 -8.31 18.62 21.63
C ARG A 85 -8.91 20.01 21.89
N TYR A 86 -8.42 20.72 22.91
CA TYR A 86 -8.91 22.07 23.21
C TYR A 86 -8.58 23.06 22.10
N LEU A 87 -7.41 22.95 21.47
CA LEU A 87 -7.02 23.80 20.35
C LEU A 87 -7.92 23.59 19.13
N ILE A 88 -8.28 22.35 18.81
CA ILE A 88 -9.18 22.03 17.69
C ILE A 88 -10.60 22.54 17.97
N TRP A 89 -11.09 22.41 19.21
CA TRP A 89 -12.43 22.87 19.58
C TRP A 89 -12.56 24.39 19.70
N LEU A 90 -11.59 25.05 20.35
CA LEU A 90 -11.68 26.46 20.70
C LEU A 90 -10.92 27.38 19.74
N GLY A 91 -9.94 26.86 19.00
CA GLY A 91 -9.12 27.64 18.08
C GLY A 91 -9.94 28.37 17.01
N PRO A 92 -10.75 27.68 16.19
CA PRO A 92 -11.53 28.33 15.13
C PRO A 92 -12.57 29.32 15.67
N PRO A 93 -13.39 28.99 16.70
CA PRO A 93 -14.35 29.95 17.26
C PRO A 93 -13.67 31.19 17.87
N ALA A 94 -12.54 31.03 18.56
CA ALA A 94 -11.81 32.16 19.14
C ALA A 94 -11.25 33.08 18.05
N LEU A 95 -10.70 32.51 16.97
CA LEU A 95 -10.17 33.29 15.85
C LEU A 95 -11.27 34.11 15.17
N VAL A 96 -12.41 33.48 14.89
CA VAL A 96 -13.57 34.16 14.28
C VAL A 96 -14.14 35.23 15.21
N GLY A 97 -14.25 34.95 16.52
CA GLY A 97 -14.71 35.92 17.51
C GLY A 97 -13.78 37.14 17.61
N LEU A 98 -12.46 36.91 17.65
CA LEU A 98 -11.48 38.00 17.65
C LEU A 98 -11.57 38.86 16.40
N LEU A 99 -11.66 38.25 15.22
CA LEU A 99 -11.83 38.99 13.97
C LEU A 99 -13.13 39.79 13.96
N GLY A 100 -14.23 39.23 14.46
CA GLY A 100 -15.50 39.93 14.60
C GLY A 100 -15.41 41.15 15.53
N ILE A 101 -14.78 41.00 16.69
CA ILE A 101 -14.55 42.11 17.64
C ILE A 101 -13.66 43.19 17.03
N LEU A 102 -12.57 42.79 16.36
CA LEU A 102 -11.66 43.73 15.69
C LEU A 102 -12.38 44.52 14.61
N MET A 103 -13.20 43.87 13.78
CA MET A 103 -14.01 44.55 12.76
C MET A 103 -15.07 45.48 13.38
N TYR A 104 -15.70 45.08 14.48
CA TYR A 104 -16.67 45.94 15.17
C TYR A 104 -16.02 47.22 15.71
N LEU A 105 -14.84 47.10 16.33
CA LEU A 105 -14.09 48.26 16.82
C LEU A 105 -13.60 49.15 15.68
N ALA A 106 -13.07 48.56 14.61
CA ALA A 106 -12.61 49.29 13.43
C ALA A 106 -13.73 50.02 12.68
N ARG A 107 -14.99 49.58 12.81
CA ARG A 107 -16.17 50.28 12.26
C ARG A 107 -16.68 51.42 13.15
N ARG A 108 -16.31 51.41 14.43
CA ARG A 108 -16.77 52.40 15.42
C ARG A 108 -15.79 53.56 15.61
N GLN A 109 -14.53 53.35 15.22
CA GLN A 109 -13.55 54.41 14.99
C GLN A 109 -13.83 55.08 13.64
#